data_AF-A0A3N0XH49-F1
#
_entry.id   AF-A0A3N0XH49-F1
#
_cell.length_a   1.000
_cell.length_b   1.000
_cell.length_c   1.000
_cell.angle_alpha   90.00
_cell.angle_beta   90.00
_cell.angle_gamma   90.00
#
_symmetry.space_group_name_H-M   'P 1'
#
loop_
_entity.id
_entity.type
_entity.pdbx_description
1 polymer ?
#
loop_
_entity_poly.entity_id
_entity_poly.type
_entity_poly.pdbx_seq_one_letter_code
_entity_poly.pdbx_strand_id
1 'polypeptide(L)'
;KFISEERLPHLLFYGPPGTGKTSTILACAKQLYKDKEFNSMVLELNASDDRGIDVVRGPILSFASTRTIFKKGFKLVILDEADAMTQDAQNALRRVIEKFTENTRFCLICNYLSKIIPALQSRCTRFRFGPLSQSQMIPRLEHVIQQESIDITPDGMKAIVTLSTGDMRRSLNILQSTHMAYGKVTEEMVYTCTGHPLRSDIANILDWALNKDFTTAYKLDFPPSIRMGLLIKLADIEYRLASGTNEKIQLSSMIAAFQAVRDIVVSDG
;
A
#
# COMPACT_ATOMS: atom_id res chain seq x y z
N LYS A 1 -16.64 17.35 -11.80
CA LYS A 1 -17.43 18.48 -11.25
C LYS A 1 -16.52 19.64 -10.78
N PHE A 2 -15.63 19.45 -9.81
CA PHE A 2 -14.73 20.54 -9.36
C PHE A 2 -13.83 21.12 -10.48
N ILE A 3 -13.32 20.25 -11.36
CA ILE A 3 -12.51 20.65 -12.52
C ILE A 3 -13.33 21.43 -13.55
N SER A 4 -14.53 20.94 -13.88
CA SER A 4 -15.42 21.57 -14.87
C SER A 4 -15.99 22.91 -14.42
N GLU A 5 -16.01 23.18 -13.12
CA GLU A 5 -16.49 24.43 -12.53
C GLU A 5 -15.34 25.41 -12.19
N GLU A 6 -14.08 25.09 -12.53
CA GLU A 6 -12.88 25.88 -12.19
C GLU A 6 -12.71 26.18 -10.68
N ARG A 7 -13.33 25.37 -9.82
CA ARG A 7 -13.35 25.56 -8.36
C ARG A 7 -12.69 24.40 -7.63
N LEU A 8 -11.49 24.03 -8.06
CA LEU A 8 -10.72 23.01 -7.36
C LEU A 8 -10.30 23.54 -5.98
N PRO A 9 -10.63 22.89 -4.86
CA PRO A 9 -10.10 23.26 -3.55
C PRO A 9 -8.65 22.74 -3.39
N HIS A 10 -8.00 23.04 -2.28
CA HIS A 10 -6.83 22.25 -1.88
C HIS A 10 -7.29 20.81 -1.58
N LEU A 11 -6.51 19.81 -1.99
CA LEU A 11 -6.86 18.41 -1.92
C LEU A 11 -5.93 17.68 -0.96
N LEU A 12 -6.48 16.71 -0.23
CA LEU A 12 -5.71 15.76 0.58
C LEU A 12 -6.17 14.34 0.24
N PHE A 13 -5.34 13.63 -0.52
CA PHE A 13 -5.58 12.25 -0.93
C PHE A 13 -4.88 11.32 0.06
N TYR A 14 -5.64 10.42 0.69
CA TYR A 14 -5.09 9.51 1.69
C TYR A 14 -5.67 8.10 1.56
N GLY A 15 -4.86 7.09 1.88
CA GLY A 15 -5.26 5.68 1.76
C GLY A 15 -4.08 4.74 1.59
N PRO A 16 -4.30 3.41 1.56
CA PRO A 16 -3.24 2.43 1.41
C PRO A 16 -2.50 2.57 0.07
N PRO A 17 -1.30 1.97 -0.06
CA PRO A 17 -0.53 2.00 -1.31
C PRO A 17 -1.29 1.37 -2.48
N GLY A 18 -0.89 1.72 -3.70
CA GLY A 18 -1.43 1.10 -4.92
C GLY A 18 -2.90 1.35 -5.23
N THR A 19 -3.55 2.28 -4.53
CA THR A 19 -4.97 2.64 -4.73
C THR A 19 -5.18 3.74 -5.78
N GLY A 20 -4.12 4.22 -6.43
CA GLY A 20 -4.20 5.19 -7.53
C GLY A 20 -4.20 6.67 -7.12
N LYS A 21 -3.78 7.01 -5.90
CA LYS A 21 -3.72 8.42 -5.41
C LYS A 21 -2.94 9.35 -6.35
N THR A 22 -1.66 9.05 -6.58
CA THR A 22 -0.76 9.81 -7.46
C THR A 22 -1.27 9.81 -8.90
N SER A 23 -1.65 8.64 -9.42
CA SER A 23 -2.20 8.52 -10.78
C SER A 23 -3.44 9.39 -11.00
N THR A 24 -4.32 9.49 -9.99
CA THR A 24 -5.55 10.28 -10.07
C THR A 24 -5.25 11.77 -10.21
N ILE A 25 -4.40 12.34 -9.36
CA ILE A 25 -4.10 13.77 -9.45
C ILE A 25 -3.31 14.11 -10.71
N LEU A 26 -2.41 13.23 -11.17
CA LEU A 26 -1.69 13.43 -12.42
C LEU A 26 -2.63 13.40 -13.62
N ALA A 27 -3.62 12.50 -13.63
CA ALA A 27 -4.67 12.49 -14.66
C ALA A 27 -5.51 13.77 -14.62
N CYS A 28 -5.91 14.23 -13.43
CA CYS A 28 -6.59 15.51 -13.25
C CYS A 28 -5.75 16.70 -13.75
N ALA A 29 -4.45 16.71 -13.47
CA ALA A 29 -3.53 17.74 -13.91
C ALA A 29 -3.41 17.77 -15.44
N LYS A 30 -3.30 16.61 -16.10
CA LYS A 30 -3.30 16.48 -17.56
C LYS A 30 -4.62 16.90 -18.21
N GLN A 31 -5.73 16.77 -17.49
CA GLN A 31 -7.03 17.28 -17.94
C GLN A 31 -7.16 18.80 -17.77
N LEU A 32 -6.55 19.37 -16.72
CA LEU A 32 -6.59 20.80 -16.43
C LEU A 32 -5.65 21.63 -17.31
N TYR A 33 -4.48 21.10 -17.64
CA TYR A 33 -3.43 21.84 -18.33
C TYR A 33 -3.02 21.14 -19.62
N LYS A 34 -2.82 21.93 -20.68
CA LYS A 34 -2.26 21.43 -21.95
C LYS A 34 -0.81 21.01 -21.75
N ASP A 35 -0.33 20.04 -22.54
CA ASP A 35 1.03 19.50 -22.42
C ASP A 35 2.13 20.57 -22.46
N LYS A 36 1.99 21.58 -23.34
CA LYS A 36 2.93 22.70 -23.48
C LYS A 36 3.02 23.59 -22.22
N GLU A 37 2.01 23.53 -21.37
CA GLU A 37 1.86 24.40 -20.19
C GLU A 37 2.09 23.64 -18.89
N PHE A 38 2.06 22.31 -18.93
CA PHE A 38 2.09 21.43 -17.77
C PHE A 38 3.24 21.78 -16.83
N ASN A 39 4.48 21.81 -17.34
CA ASN A 39 5.66 22.10 -16.51
C ASN A 39 5.68 23.52 -15.91
N SER A 40 4.95 24.48 -16.51
CA SER A 40 4.84 25.85 -15.99
C SER A 40 3.72 26.03 -14.97
N MET A 41 2.74 25.11 -14.98
CA MET A 41 1.50 25.19 -14.20
C MET A 41 1.41 24.13 -13.11
N VAL A 42 2.18 23.04 -13.22
CA VAL A 42 2.23 21.92 -12.28
C VAL A 42 3.64 21.77 -11.72
N LEU A 43 3.75 21.72 -10.39
CA LEU A 43 4.97 21.36 -9.68
C LEU A 43 4.69 20.06 -8.92
N GLU A 44 5.34 18.97 -9.32
CA GLU A 44 5.33 17.70 -8.60
C GLU A 44 6.62 17.59 -7.78
N LEU A 45 6.47 17.28 -6.49
CA LEU A 45 7.59 16.99 -5.61
C LEU A 45 7.25 15.74 -4.78
N ASN A 46 8.22 14.84 -4.66
CA ASN A 46 8.16 13.76 -3.71
C ASN A 46 8.77 14.22 -2.38
N ALA A 47 7.98 14.24 -1.31
CA ALA A 47 8.42 14.74 -0.01
C ALA A 47 9.37 13.77 0.72
N SER A 48 9.51 12.53 0.27
CA SER A 48 10.49 11.58 0.82
C SER A 48 11.93 11.95 0.50
N ASP A 49 12.16 12.51 -0.68
CA ASP A 49 13.49 12.75 -1.23
C ASP A 49 14.15 13.96 -0.59
N ASP A 50 13.33 14.91 -0.10
CA ASP A 50 13.81 16.12 0.52
C ASP A 50 12.83 16.55 1.64
N ARG A 51 13.02 15.95 2.82
CA ARG A 51 12.11 16.05 3.98
C ARG A 51 12.19 17.40 4.73
N GLY A 52 13.09 18.28 4.27
CA GLY A 52 13.46 19.52 4.93
C GLY A 52 12.44 20.64 4.77
N ILE A 53 12.46 21.57 5.72
CA ILE A 53 11.73 22.84 5.62
C ILE A 53 12.15 23.66 4.39
N ASP A 54 13.34 23.38 3.85
CA ASP A 54 13.95 24.09 2.73
C ASP A 54 13.21 23.84 1.41
N VAL A 55 12.63 22.65 1.20
CA VAL A 55 11.75 22.40 0.04
C VAL A 55 10.54 23.32 0.05
N VAL A 56 9.97 23.55 1.24
CA VAL A 56 8.83 24.44 1.39
C VAL A 56 9.23 25.89 1.16
N ARG A 57 10.38 26.30 1.70
CA ARG A 57 10.87 27.68 1.62
C ARG A 57 11.54 28.04 0.29
N GLY A 58 11.98 27.04 -0.48
CA GLY A 58 12.64 27.20 -1.77
C GLY A 58 11.68 26.95 -2.93
N PRO A 59 11.67 25.73 -3.51
CA PRO A 59 10.95 25.43 -4.75
C PRO A 59 9.45 25.70 -4.65
N ILE A 60 8.79 25.30 -3.56
CA ILE A 60 7.34 25.49 -3.40
C ILE A 60 6.99 26.98 -3.32
N LEU A 61 7.70 27.74 -2.49
CA LEU A 61 7.47 29.17 -2.31
C LEU A 61 7.75 29.95 -3.60
N SER A 62 8.85 29.64 -4.30
CA SER A 62 9.22 30.25 -5.58
C SER A 62 8.15 30.00 -6.65
N PHE A 63 7.69 28.75 -6.76
CA PHE A 63 6.68 28.38 -7.73
C PHE A 63 5.32 29.06 -7.45
N ALA A 64 4.88 29.06 -6.20
CA ALA A 64 3.61 29.67 -5.78
C ALA A 64 3.62 31.21 -5.88
N SER A 65 4.77 31.85 -5.70
CA SER A 65 4.92 33.31 -5.76
C SER A 65 5.04 33.86 -7.19
N THR A 66 5.46 33.04 -8.15
CA THR A 66 5.63 33.48 -9.55
C THR A 66 4.27 33.70 -10.20
N ARG A 67 3.98 34.94 -10.63
CA ARG A 67 2.73 35.29 -11.32
C ARG A 67 2.66 34.63 -12.71
N THR A 68 1.50 34.08 -13.05
CA THR A 68 1.16 33.70 -14.43
C THR A 68 0.82 34.97 -15.22
N ILE A 69 1.84 35.62 -15.80
CA ILE A 69 1.68 36.93 -16.47
C ILE A 69 0.68 36.87 -17.65
N PHE A 70 0.41 35.68 -18.21
CA PHE A 70 -0.40 35.54 -19.44
C PHE A 70 -1.43 34.40 -19.44
N LYS A 71 -1.69 33.73 -18.30
CA LYS A 71 -2.57 32.53 -18.27
C LYS A 71 -3.67 32.65 -17.21
N LYS A 72 -4.93 32.58 -17.66
CA LYS A 72 -6.09 32.38 -16.79
C LYS A 72 -5.97 31.01 -16.09
N GLY A 73 -6.18 30.98 -14.78
CA GLY A 73 -6.20 29.76 -13.97
C GLY A 73 -5.29 29.81 -12.75
N PHE A 74 -5.30 28.74 -11.98
CA PHE A 74 -4.43 28.53 -10.83
C PHE A 74 -3.28 27.58 -11.19
N LYS A 75 -2.15 27.67 -10.49
CA LYS A 75 -1.11 26.65 -10.51
C LYS A 75 -1.47 25.48 -9.60
N LEU A 76 -0.91 24.30 -9.86
CA LEU A 76 -1.09 23.11 -9.05
C LEU A 76 0.26 22.64 -8.49
N VAL A 77 0.33 22.50 -7.17
CA VAL A 77 1.46 21.87 -6.48
C VAL A 77 1.00 20.50 -5.98
N ILE A 78 1.70 19.44 -6.39
CA ILE A 78 1.46 18.06 -5.97
C ILE A 78 2.61 17.66 -5.05
N LEU A 79 2.28 17.30 -3.82
CA LEU A 79 3.24 16.80 -2.83
C LEU A 79 2.91 15.34 -2.55
N ASP A 80 3.70 14.44 -3.13
CA ASP A 80 3.59 13.01 -2.84
C ASP A 80 4.32 12.67 -1.52
N GLU A 81 3.84 11.63 -0.84
CA GLU A 81 4.36 11.19 0.46
C GLU A 81 4.46 12.31 1.52
N ALA A 82 3.46 13.20 1.57
CA ALA A 82 3.42 14.32 2.51
C ALA A 82 3.46 13.90 3.99
N ASP A 83 3.16 12.63 4.30
CA ASP A 83 3.33 12.04 5.63
C ASP A 83 4.79 11.72 6.01
N ALA A 84 5.73 11.83 5.07
CA ALA A 84 7.17 11.80 5.34
C ALA A 84 7.74 13.17 5.77
N MET A 85 6.98 14.26 5.62
CA MET A 85 7.41 15.61 5.99
C MET A 85 7.49 15.81 7.50
N THR A 86 8.52 16.53 7.96
CA THR A 86 8.63 17.00 9.34
C THR A 86 7.47 17.94 9.71
N GLN A 87 7.12 18.01 11.00
CA GLN A 87 6.05 18.90 11.47
C GLN A 87 6.35 20.37 11.17
N ASP A 88 7.62 20.79 11.24
CA ASP A 88 8.04 22.15 10.92
C ASP A 88 7.85 22.48 9.43
N ALA A 89 8.18 21.54 8.54
CA ALA A 89 7.92 21.68 7.11
C ALA A 89 6.41 21.76 6.84
N GLN A 90 5.58 20.92 7.49
CA GLN A 90 4.13 20.99 7.37
C GLN A 90 3.55 22.32 7.88
N ASN A 91 4.06 22.84 9.00
CA ASN A 91 3.68 24.15 9.53
C ASN A 91 4.09 25.31 8.60
N ALA A 92 5.26 25.21 7.96
CA ALA A 92 5.66 26.15 6.93
C ALA A 92 4.74 26.05 5.71
N LEU A 93 4.41 24.84 5.27
CA LEU A 93 3.56 24.59 4.11
C LEU A 93 2.16 25.16 4.33
N ARG A 94 1.60 25.00 5.53
CA ARG A 94 0.32 25.62 5.93
C ARG A 94 0.32 27.13 5.66
N ARG A 95 1.37 27.85 6.06
CA ARG A 95 1.47 29.31 5.82
C ARG A 95 1.52 29.64 4.33
N VAL A 96 2.20 28.82 3.54
CA VAL A 96 2.27 28.98 2.07
C VAL A 96 0.89 28.74 1.45
N ILE A 97 0.19 27.68 1.84
CA ILE A 97 -1.16 27.36 1.37
C ILE A 97 -2.12 28.53 1.64
N GLU A 98 -2.11 29.09 2.85
CA GLU A 98 -2.94 30.25 3.22
C GLU A 98 -2.60 31.48 2.36
N LYS A 99 -1.31 31.79 2.21
CA LYS A 99 -0.85 32.99 1.53
C LYS A 99 -1.14 32.98 0.03
N PHE A 100 -1.08 31.82 -0.62
CA PHE A 100 -1.19 31.68 -2.08
C PHE A 100 -2.48 30.99 -2.54
N THR A 101 -3.49 30.90 -1.68
CA THR A 101 -4.78 30.25 -1.98
C THR A 101 -5.54 30.91 -3.15
N GLU A 102 -5.25 32.14 -3.55
CA GLU A 102 -5.91 32.75 -4.70
C GLU A 102 -5.37 32.19 -6.03
N ASN A 103 -4.06 31.98 -6.11
CA ASN A 103 -3.37 31.69 -7.39
C ASN A 103 -2.83 30.26 -7.50
N THR A 104 -2.75 29.53 -6.38
CA THR A 104 -2.17 28.17 -6.34
C THR A 104 -3.11 27.21 -5.62
N ARG A 105 -3.21 25.99 -6.13
CA ARG A 105 -3.87 24.85 -5.50
C ARG A 105 -2.83 23.82 -5.12
N PHE A 106 -3.11 23.11 -4.04
CA PHE A 106 -2.20 22.13 -3.46
C PHE A 106 -2.93 20.81 -3.40
N CYS A 107 -2.28 19.73 -3.81
CA CYS A 107 -2.73 18.37 -3.60
C CYS A 107 -1.67 17.65 -2.79
N LEU A 108 -2.02 17.31 -1.54
CA LEU A 108 -1.19 16.52 -0.65
C LEU A 108 -1.59 15.06 -0.79
N ILE A 109 -0.63 14.17 -0.95
CA ILE A 109 -0.87 12.72 -0.99
C ILE A 109 -0.15 12.10 0.20
N CYS A 110 -0.82 11.21 0.93
CA CYS A 110 -0.20 10.46 2.01
C CYS A 110 -0.79 9.06 2.17
N ASN A 111 -0.10 8.19 2.88
CA ASN A 111 -0.66 6.90 3.27
C ASN A 111 -1.41 7.01 4.61
N TYR A 112 -0.84 7.77 5.55
CA TYR A 112 -1.38 7.90 6.90
C TYR A 112 -1.84 9.34 7.19
N LEU A 113 -3.16 9.53 7.26
CA LEU A 113 -3.75 10.83 7.59
C LEU A 113 -3.31 11.35 8.96
N SER A 114 -3.08 10.46 9.93
CA SER A 114 -2.63 10.80 11.29
C SER A 114 -1.26 11.49 11.35
N LYS A 115 -0.42 11.32 10.31
CA LYS A 115 0.89 11.97 10.20
C LYS A 115 0.81 13.39 9.62
N ILE A 116 -0.36 13.81 9.14
CA ILE A 116 -0.59 15.16 8.64
C ILE A 116 -1.16 16.03 9.77
N ILE A 117 -0.55 17.19 10.02
CA ILE A 117 -0.99 18.08 11.09
C ILE A 117 -2.46 18.51 10.89
N PRO A 118 -3.27 18.65 11.95
CA PRO A 118 -4.68 19.02 11.84
C PRO A 118 -4.92 20.33 11.07
N ALA A 119 -3.98 21.27 11.14
CA ALA A 119 -4.06 22.53 10.41
C ALA A 119 -4.00 22.35 8.88
N LEU A 120 -3.23 21.40 8.35
CA LEU A 120 -3.25 21.11 6.92
C LEU A 120 -4.54 20.39 6.53
N GLN A 121 -4.98 19.44 7.36
CA GLN A 121 -6.23 18.70 7.12
C GLN A 121 -7.44 19.64 7.02
N SER A 122 -7.52 20.68 7.85
CA SER A 122 -8.66 21.61 7.86
C SER A 122 -8.73 22.52 6.63
N ARG A 123 -7.61 22.70 5.91
CA ARG A 123 -7.50 23.57 4.72
C ARG A 123 -7.71 22.81 3.42
N CYS A 124 -7.75 21.48 3.48
CA CYS A 124 -7.86 20.61 2.31
C CYS A 124 -9.17 19.83 2.32
N THR A 125 -9.80 19.70 1.16
CA THR A 125 -10.86 18.71 0.95
C THR A 125 -10.25 17.32 0.92
N ARG A 126 -10.69 16.46 1.83
CA ARG A 126 -10.13 15.13 2.06
C ARG A 126 -10.82 14.10 1.17
N PHE A 127 -10.03 13.31 0.44
CA PHE A 127 -10.51 12.18 -0.34
C PHE A 127 -9.84 10.91 0.15
N ARG A 128 -10.66 9.97 0.63
CA ARG A 128 -10.21 8.66 1.07
C ARG A 128 -10.18 7.71 -0.11
N PHE A 129 -9.02 7.13 -0.35
CA PHE A 129 -8.83 6.02 -1.27
C PHE A 129 -8.86 4.74 -0.44
N GLY A 130 -9.86 3.89 -0.68
CA GLY A 130 -9.95 2.57 -0.05
C GLY A 130 -9.18 1.52 -0.85
N PRO A 131 -8.88 0.34 -0.26
CA PRO A 131 -8.45 -0.81 -1.03
C PRO A 131 -9.41 -1.09 -2.18
N LEU A 132 -8.87 -1.46 -3.34
CA LEU A 132 -9.67 -1.77 -4.51
C LEU A 132 -10.42 -3.09 -4.33
N SER A 133 -11.68 -3.13 -4.74
CA SER A 133 -12.43 -4.37 -4.79
C SER A 133 -11.97 -5.24 -5.96
N GLN A 134 -12.19 -6.55 -5.88
CA GLN A 134 -11.86 -7.49 -6.96
C GLN A 134 -12.51 -7.07 -8.29
N SER A 135 -13.76 -6.59 -8.24
CA SER A 135 -14.50 -6.10 -9.40
C SER A 135 -13.87 -4.89 -10.10
N GLN A 136 -13.07 -4.09 -9.37
CA GLN A 136 -12.34 -2.96 -9.93
C GLN A 136 -10.96 -3.36 -10.45
N MET A 137 -10.33 -4.37 -9.84
CA MET A 137 -8.99 -4.83 -10.21
C MET A 137 -9.00 -5.73 -11.45
N ILE A 138 -9.93 -6.68 -11.53
CA ILE A 138 -10.00 -7.68 -12.60
C ILE A 138 -10.02 -7.05 -14.00
N PRO A 139 -10.88 -6.06 -14.31
CA PRO A 139 -10.91 -5.46 -15.64
C PRO A 139 -9.58 -4.82 -16.05
N ARG A 140 -8.85 -4.25 -15.09
CA ARG A 140 -7.55 -3.65 -15.35
C ARG A 140 -6.47 -4.70 -15.58
N LEU A 141 -6.50 -5.81 -14.83
CA LEU A 141 -5.60 -6.95 -15.03
C LEU A 141 -5.85 -7.63 -16.37
N GLU A 142 -7.11 -7.90 -16.72
CA GLU A 142 -7.51 -8.47 -18.01
C GLU A 142 -7.01 -7.63 -19.19
N HIS A 143 -7.13 -6.30 -19.09
CA HIS A 143 -6.60 -5.40 -20.10
C HIS A 143 -5.09 -5.58 -20.30
N VAL A 144 -4.30 -5.66 -19.22
CA VAL A 144 -2.85 -5.86 -19.31
C VAL A 144 -2.52 -7.25 -19.88
N ILE A 145 -3.22 -8.28 -19.43
CA ILE A 145 -3.04 -9.67 -19.89
C ILE A 145 -3.29 -9.79 -21.39
N GLN A 146 -4.30 -9.11 -21.91
CA GLN A 146 -4.60 -9.09 -23.35
C GLN A 146 -3.53 -8.33 -24.15
N GLN A 147 -3.05 -7.19 -23.66
CA GLN A 147 -2.03 -6.39 -24.36
C GLN A 147 -0.68 -7.13 -24.42
N GLU A 148 -0.30 -7.79 -23.33
CA GLU A 148 0.98 -8.49 -23.20
C GLU A 148 0.89 -9.98 -23.62
N SER A 149 -0.30 -10.46 -24.02
CA SER A 149 -0.55 -11.87 -24.42
C SER A 149 -0.08 -12.90 -23.37
N ILE A 150 -0.43 -12.67 -22.10
CA ILE A 150 -0.01 -13.52 -20.97
C ILE A 150 -0.91 -14.77 -20.86
N ASP A 151 -0.31 -15.98 -20.80
CA ASP A 151 -1.03 -17.22 -20.48
C ASP A 151 -1.33 -17.31 -18.98
N ILE A 152 -2.58 -17.05 -18.60
CA ILE A 152 -3.06 -17.07 -17.22
C ILE A 152 -4.32 -17.93 -17.08
N THR A 153 -4.36 -18.66 -15.98
CA THR A 153 -5.51 -19.48 -15.57
C THR A 153 -6.47 -18.71 -14.64
N PRO A 154 -7.76 -19.07 -14.57
CA PRO A 154 -8.73 -18.39 -13.69
C PRO A 154 -8.35 -18.44 -12.20
N ASP A 155 -7.77 -19.54 -11.75
CA ASP A 155 -7.25 -19.73 -10.40
C ASP A 155 -6.00 -18.86 -10.14
N GLY A 156 -5.09 -18.74 -11.12
CA GLY A 156 -3.96 -17.82 -11.06
C GLY A 156 -4.41 -16.36 -10.92
N MET A 157 -5.41 -15.93 -11.71
CA MET A 157 -6.01 -14.59 -11.58
C MET A 157 -6.58 -14.37 -10.17
N LYS A 158 -7.35 -15.34 -9.66
CA LYS A 158 -7.93 -15.27 -8.32
C LYS A 158 -6.85 -15.20 -7.24
N ALA A 159 -5.76 -15.96 -7.38
CA ALA A 159 -4.62 -15.94 -6.47
C ALA A 159 -3.96 -14.55 -6.43
N ILE A 160 -3.69 -13.95 -7.60
CA ILE A 160 -3.13 -12.60 -7.70
C ILE A 160 -4.02 -11.59 -6.97
N VAL A 161 -5.32 -11.55 -7.29
CA VAL A 161 -6.25 -10.60 -6.68
C VAL A 161 -6.36 -10.79 -5.17
N THR A 162 -6.32 -12.04 -4.71
CA THR A 162 -6.36 -12.38 -3.27
C THR A 162 -5.11 -11.89 -2.55
N LEU A 163 -3.92 -12.20 -3.07
CA LEU A 163 -2.64 -11.80 -2.47
C LEU A 163 -2.37 -10.30 -2.55
N SER A 164 -3.00 -9.62 -3.50
CA SER A 164 -2.81 -8.19 -3.71
C SER A 164 -3.56 -7.31 -2.72
N THR A 165 -4.53 -7.87 -1.97
CA THR A 165 -5.26 -7.18 -0.89
C THR A 165 -5.78 -5.77 -1.22
N GLY A 166 -6.16 -5.54 -2.49
CA GLY A 166 -6.68 -4.27 -2.98
C GLY A 166 -5.62 -3.25 -3.43
N ASP A 167 -4.34 -3.64 -3.51
CA ASP A 167 -3.24 -2.87 -4.10
C ASP A 167 -3.03 -3.26 -5.57
N MET A 168 -3.31 -2.32 -6.49
CA MET A 168 -3.16 -2.58 -7.93
C MET A 168 -1.69 -2.74 -8.34
N ARG A 169 -0.77 -2.00 -7.71
CA ARG A 169 0.66 -2.08 -8.03
C ARG A 169 1.21 -3.46 -7.65
N ARG A 170 0.86 -3.96 -6.46
CA ARG A 170 1.19 -5.32 -6.01
C ARG A 170 0.65 -6.36 -7.00
N SER A 171 -0.60 -6.21 -7.46
CA SER A 171 -1.19 -7.15 -8.41
C SER A 171 -0.45 -7.23 -9.76
N LEU A 172 -0.04 -6.09 -10.30
CA LEU A 172 0.74 -6.05 -11.54
C LEU A 172 2.15 -6.61 -11.35
N ASN A 173 2.79 -6.32 -10.22
CA ASN A 173 4.11 -6.85 -9.90
C ASN A 173 4.09 -8.37 -9.73
N ILE A 174 3.08 -8.93 -9.07
CA ILE A 174 2.93 -10.39 -8.92
C ILE A 174 2.70 -11.03 -10.30
N LEU A 175 1.79 -10.47 -11.10
CA LEU A 175 1.52 -10.94 -12.46
C LEU A 175 2.79 -10.97 -13.30
N GLN A 176 3.53 -9.86 -13.34
CA GLN A 176 4.75 -9.71 -14.10
C GLN A 176 5.82 -10.69 -13.64
N SER A 177 6.12 -10.75 -12.33
CA SER A 177 7.16 -11.63 -11.79
C SER A 177 6.84 -13.10 -12.02
N THR A 178 5.57 -13.51 -11.88
CA THR A 178 5.16 -14.90 -12.10
C THR A 178 5.29 -15.28 -13.57
N HIS A 179 4.84 -14.41 -14.48
CA HIS A 179 4.97 -14.63 -15.91
C HIS A 179 6.45 -14.70 -16.35
N MET A 180 7.29 -13.80 -15.84
CA MET A 180 8.73 -13.80 -16.15
C MET A 180 9.45 -15.06 -15.63
N ALA A 181 9.02 -15.61 -14.49
CA ALA A 181 9.66 -16.77 -13.88
C ALA A 181 9.21 -18.11 -14.52
N TYR A 182 7.93 -18.26 -14.87
CA TYR A 182 7.36 -19.55 -15.26
C TYR A 182 6.68 -19.58 -16.64
N GLY A 183 6.53 -18.42 -17.29
CA GLY A 183 5.79 -18.25 -18.56
C GLY A 183 4.28 -18.32 -18.38
N LYS A 184 3.77 -19.42 -17.81
CA LYS A 184 2.35 -19.57 -17.47
C LYS A 184 2.06 -19.07 -16.06
N VAL A 185 0.86 -18.55 -15.83
CA VAL A 185 0.43 -18.05 -14.51
C VAL A 185 -0.71 -18.92 -13.96
N THR A 186 -0.37 -19.76 -12.98
CA THR A 186 -1.30 -20.63 -12.21
C THR A 186 -1.35 -20.24 -10.74
N GLU A 187 -2.34 -20.72 -9.97
CA GLU A 187 -2.38 -20.48 -8.52
C GLU A 187 -1.07 -20.91 -7.86
N GLU A 188 -0.59 -22.13 -8.14
CA GLU A 188 0.65 -22.65 -7.59
C GLU A 188 1.84 -21.73 -7.86
N MET A 189 2.06 -21.37 -9.12
CA MET A 189 3.18 -20.51 -9.53
C MET A 189 3.13 -19.14 -8.87
N VAL A 190 1.93 -18.57 -8.69
CA VAL A 190 1.74 -17.28 -8.01
C VAL A 190 2.14 -17.37 -6.54
N TYR A 191 1.68 -18.39 -5.81
CA TYR A 191 2.03 -18.60 -4.41
C TYR A 191 3.52 -18.90 -4.23
N THR A 192 4.09 -19.77 -5.08
CA THR A 192 5.53 -20.07 -5.07
C THR A 192 6.38 -18.84 -5.38
N CYS A 193 6.01 -18.04 -6.40
CA CYS A 193 6.73 -16.82 -6.78
C CYS A 193 6.73 -15.76 -5.67
N THR A 194 5.64 -15.68 -4.91
CA THR A 194 5.50 -14.71 -3.81
C THR A 194 6.06 -15.22 -2.49
N GLY A 195 6.50 -16.48 -2.43
CA GLY A 195 7.00 -17.10 -1.21
C GLY A 195 5.91 -17.41 -0.18
N HIS A 196 4.64 -17.41 -0.59
CA HIS A 196 3.53 -17.80 0.28
C HIS A 196 3.29 -19.32 0.20
N PRO A 197 3.01 -19.99 1.34
CA PRO A 197 2.68 -21.41 1.34
C PRO A 197 1.36 -21.68 0.60
N LEU A 198 1.26 -22.84 -0.04
CA LEU A 198 0.03 -23.28 -0.67
C LEU A 198 -1.02 -23.64 0.38
N ARG A 199 -2.29 -23.64 -0.02
CA ARG A 199 -3.39 -24.10 0.85
C ARG A 199 -3.18 -25.54 1.30
N SER A 200 -2.63 -26.39 0.42
CA SER A 200 -2.25 -27.77 0.74
C SER A 200 -1.18 -27.83 1.82
N ASP A 201 -0.17 -26.95 1.76
CA ASP A 201 0.91 -26.92 2.74
C ASP A 201 0.37 -26.53 4.11
N ILE A 202 -0.48 -25.50 4.17
CA ILE A 202 -1.14 -25.09 5.42
C ILE A 202 -2.03 -26.21 5.96
N ALA A 203 -2.80 -26.89 5.10
CA ALA A 203 -3.67 -28.00 5.50
C ALA A 203 -2.86 -29.17 6.06
N ASN A 204 -1.75 -29.53 5.42
CA ASN A 204 -0.84 -30.58 5.88
C ASN A 204 -0.21 -30.22 7.22
N ILE A 205 0.23 -28.96 7.40
CA ILE A 205 0.78 -28.48 8.67
C ILE A 205 -0.25 -28.59 9.80
N LEU A 206 -1.51 -28.21 9.52
CA LEU A 206 -2.59 -28.32 10.49
C LEU A 206 -2.95 -29.78 10.81
N ASP A 207 -3.02 -30.65 9.80
CA ASP A 207 -3.25 -32.09 10.01
C ASP A 207 -2.14 -32.71 10.87
N TRP A 208 -0.88 -32.39 10.57
CA TRP A 208 0.24 -32.87 11.36
C TRP A 208 0.21 -32.35 12.80
N ALA A 209 -0.12 -31.08 12.99
CA ALA A 209 -0.21 -30.48 14.31
C ALA A 209 -1.34 -31.07 15.17
N LEU A 210 -2.44 -31.51 14.55
CA LEU A 210 -3.62 -32.00 15.27
C LEU A 210 -3.64 -33.53 15.44
N ASN A 211 -3.07 -34.28 14.50
CA ASN A 211 -3.25 -35.74 14.40
C ASN A 211 -1.96 -36.55 14.51
N LYS A 212 -0.77 -35.93 14.50
CA LYS A 212 0.52 -36.64 14.63
C LYS A 212 1.11 -36.43 16.02
N ASP A 213 1.85 -37.43 16.49
CA ASP A 213 2.65 -37.30 17.71
C ASP A 213 3.75 -36.25 17.51
N PHE A 214 4.14 -35.60 18.62
CA PHE A 214 5.12 -34.51 18.62
C PHE A 214 6.45 -34.88 17.95
N THR A 215 6.91 -36.13 18.12
CA THR A 215 8.19 -36.59 17.55
C THR A 215 8.12 -36.69 16.02
N THR A 216 6.98 -37.09 15.48
CA THR A 216 6.70 -37.10 14.04
C THR A 216 6.53 -35.69 13.48
N ALA A 217 5.79 -34.82 14.19
CA ALA A 217 5.61 -33.42 13.80
C ALA A 217 6.93 -32.61 13.79
N TYR A 218 7.82 -32.85 14.75
CA TYR A 218 9.11 -32.17 14.90
C TYR A 218 10.12 -32.49 13.78
N LYS A 219 10.04 -33.69 13.20
CA LYS A 219 10.92 -34.15 12.10
C LYS A 219 10.54 -33.60 10.73
N LEU A 220 9.41 -32.91 10.61
CA LEU A 220 8.97 -32.26 9.38
C LEU A 220 9.72 -30.93 9.19
N ASP A 221 10.19 -30.67 7.97
CA ASP A 221 11.13 -29.59 7.71
C ASP A 221 10.41 -28.25 7.49
N PHE A 222 10.20 -27.52 8.58
CA PHE A 222 9.65 -26.16 8.55
C PHE A 222 10.72 -25.14 8.15
N PRO A 223 10.37 -24.07 7.40
CA PRO A 223 11.25 -22.92 7.19
C PRO A 223 11.81 -22.39 8.53
N PRO A 224 13.11 -22.02 8.62
CA PRO A 224 13.78 -21.74 9.90
C PRO A 224 13.10 -20.67 10.76
N SER A 225 12.54 -19.62 10.15
CA SER A 225 11.82 -18.54 10.83
C SER A 225 10.52 -19.03 11.49
N ILE A 226 9.75 -19.85 10.79
CA ILE A 226 8.51 -20.46 11.28
C ILE A 226 8.82 -21.46 12.39
N ARG A 227 9.84 -22.30 12.18
CA ARG A 227 10.30 -23.31 13.14
C ARG A 227 10.67 -22.69 14.48
N MET A 228 11.42 -21.58 14.46
CA MET A 228 11.86 -20.91 15.68
C MET A 228 10.70 -20.29 16.46
N GLY A 229 9.79 -19.60 15.78
CA GLY A 229 8.60 -19.01 16.42
C GLY A 229 7.64 -20.06 17.00
N LEU A 230 7.47 -21.18 16.29
CA LEU A 230 6.64 -22.29 16.74
C LEU A 230 7.28 -23.00 17.95
N LEU A 231 8.59 -23.26 17.91
CA LEU A 231 9.33 -23.92 18.99
C LEU A 231 9.29 -23.13 20.29
N ILE A 232 9.48 -21.81 20.24
CA ILE A 232 9.43 -20.95 21.42
C ILE A 232 8.04 -21.04 22.08
N LYS A 233 6.97 -20.96 21.29
CA LYS A 233 5.60 -20.99 21.82
C LYS A 233 5.22 -22.38 22.34
N LEU A 234 5.63 -23.46 21.68
CA LEU A 234 5.37 -24.82 22.13
C LEU A 234 6.16 -25.17 23.40
N ALA A 235 7.41 -24.71 23.53
CA ALA A 235 8.20 -24.89 24.75
C ALA A 235 7.60 -24.17 25.96
N ASP A 236 7.06 -22.97 25.78
CA ASP A 236 6.36 -22.24 26.85
C ASP A 236 5.07 -22.98 27.30
N ILE A 237 4.35 -23.59 26.35
CA ILE A 237 3.16 -24.41 26.65
C ILE A 237 3.55 -25.69 27.41
N GLU A 238 4.61 -26.38 26.99
CA GLU A 238 5.12 -27.59 27.66
C GLU A 238 5.56 -27.29 29.09
N TYR A 239 6.31 -26.20 29.30
CA TYR A 239 6.72 -25.75 30.64
C TYR A 239 5.51 -25.47 31.56
N ARG A 240 4.46 -24.83 31.02
CA ARG A 240 3.23 -24.54 31.76
C ARG A 240 2.44 -25.80 32.09
N LEU A 241 2.39 -26.78 31.18
CA LEU A 241 1.75 -28.07 31.44
C LEU A 241 2.50 -28.84 32.54
N ALA A 242 3.84 -28.89 32.47
CA ALA A 242 4.68 -29.52 33.48
C ALA A 242 4.55 -28.88 34.88
N SER A 243 4.21 -27.59 34.92
CA SER A 243 3.96 -26.83 36.15
C SER A 243 2.55 -27.01 36.74
N GLY A 244 1.74 -27.95 36.21
CA GLY A 244 0.44 -28.32 36.76
C GLY A 244 -0.72 -27.38 36.35
N THR A 245 -0.62 -26.69 35.22
CA THR A 245 -1.70 -25.82 34.73
C THR A 245 -2.79 -26.59 33.96
N ASN A 246 -3.95 -25.95 33.80
CA ASN A 246 -5.13 -26.56 33.18
C ASN A 246 -4.91 -26.87 31.69
N GLU A 247 -4.96 -28.17 31.35
CA GLU A 247 -4.76 -28.70 29.99
C GLU A 247 -5.65 -28.03 28.93
N LYS A 248 -6.89 -27.69 29.25
CA LYS A 248 -7.86 -27.09 28.31
C LYS A 248 -7.45 -25.67 27.89
N ILE A 249 -6.84 -24.93 28.81
CA ILE A 249 -6.30 -23.58 28.56
C ILE A 249 -5.02 -23.69 27.73
N GLN A 250 -4.19 -24.67 28.00
CA GLN A 250 -2.95 -24.88 27.26
C GLN A 250 -3.21 -25.37 25.83
N LEU A 251 -4.22 -26.22 25.62
CA LEU A 251 -4.64 -26.63 24.28
C LEU A 251 -5.16 -25.44 23.45
N SER A 252 -5.91 -24.54 24.09
CA SER A 252 -6.36 -23.29 23.46
C SER A 252 -5.18 -22.35 23.16
N SER A 253 -4.18 -22.31 24.05
CA SER A 253 -2.95 -21.53 23.88
C SER A 253 -2.07 -22.09 22.76
N MET A 254 -2.06 -23.41 22.56
CA MET A 254 -1.41 -24.07 21.43
C MET A 254 -2.07 -23.67 20.12
N ILE A 255 -3.39 -23.75 20.03
CA ILE A 255 -4.13 -23.30 18.84
C ILE A 255 -3.85 -21.81 18.56
N ALA A 256 -3.84 -20.97 19.59
CA ALA A 256 -3.50 -19.54 19.47
C ALA A 256 -2.03 -19.32 19.06
N ALA A 257 -1.10 -20.19 19.48
CA ALA A 257 0.30 -20.13 19.07
C ALA A 257 0.46 -20.42 17.57
N PHE A 258 -0.23 -21.44 17.06
CA PHE A 258 -0.28 -21.73 15.63
C PHE A 258 -0.98 -20.61 14.84
N GLN A 259 -2.04 -19.99 15.38
CA GLN A 259 -2.69 -18.83 14.77
C GLN A 259 -1.75 -17.60 14.73
N ALA A 260 -1.00 -17.34 15.81
CA ALA A 260 -0.04 -16.24 15.84
C ALA A 260 1.12 -16.46 14.86
N VAL A 261 1.61 -17.69 14.70
CA VAL A 261 2.64 -18.01 13.70
C VAL A 261 2.09 -17.88 12.29
N ARG A 262 0.84 -18.30 12.03
CA ARG A 262 0.14 -18.02 10.78
C ARG A 262 0.06 -16.52 10.50
N ASP A 263 -0.30 -15.72 11.50
CA ASP A 263 -0.45 -14.28 11.32
C ASP A 263 0.90 -13.57 11.09
N ILE A 264 2.01 -14.09 11.65
CA ILE A 264 3.38 -13.63 11.37
C ILE A 264 3.79 -13.95 9.93
N VAL A 265 3.50 -15.17 9.44
CA VAL A 265 3.73 -15.54 8.03
C VAL A 265 2.92 -14.68 7.06
N VAL A 266 1.75 -14.19 7.50
CA VAL A 266 0.89 -13.28 6.75
C VAL A 266 1.36 -11.82 6.86
N SER A 267 2.11 -11.44 7.89
CA SER A 267 2.58 -10.06 8.11
C SER A 267 4.01 -9.77 7.62
N ASP A 268 4.87 -10.79 7.54
CA ASP A 268 6.28 -10.68 7.08
C ASP A 268 6.44 -10.92 5.56
N GLY A 269 5.35 -11.07 4.80
CA GLY A 269 5.32 -11.16 3.32
C GLY A 269 4.23 -10.29 2.70
#